data_AF-F5LJE3-F1
#
_entry.id   AF-F5LJE3-F1
#
_cell.length_a   1.000
_cell.length_b   1.000
_cell.length_c   1.000
_cell.angle_alpha   90.00
_cell.angle_beta   90.00
_cell.angle_gamma   90.00
#
_symmetry.space_group_name_H-M   'P 1'
#
loop_
_entity.id
_entity.type
_entity.pdbx_description
1 polymer ?
#
loop_
_entity_poly.entity_id
_entity_poly.type
_entity_poly.pdbx_seq_one_letter_code
_entity_poly.pdbx_strand_id
1 'polypeptide(L)' 'MFTSIQENGKLRPTGIIELGVNQEAKNAFNAVKKSIAYKEDKNTVYLEPLIKAKIKTRNRTKKGLLRSPVFVEYVL' A
#
# COMPACT_ATOMS: atom_id res chain seq x y z
N MET A 1 4.43 -0.57 4.43
CA MET A 1 3.95 0.23 3.29
C MET A 1 2.49 0.60 3.53
N PHE A 2 2.11 1.87 3.39
CA PHE A 2 0.70 2.28 3.53
C PHE A 2 -0.11 1.81 2.33
N THR A 3 -1.31 1.29 2.60
CA THR A 3 -2.23 0.86 1.55
C THR A 3 -3.52 1.64 1.63
N SER A 4 -4.09 1.90 0.46
CA SER A 4 -5.41 2.49 0.33
C SER A 4 -6.22 1.66 -0.65
N ILE A 5 -7.51 1.52 -0.39
CA ILE A 5 -8.46 0.93 -1.34
C ILE A 5 -9.25 2.08 -1.96
N GLN A 6 -9.43 2.03 -3.27
CA GLN A 6 -10.32 2.93 -3.97
C GLN A 6 -11.76 2.44 -3.83
N GLU A 7 -12.59 3.18 -3.07
CA GLU A 7 -14.03 2.96 -2.96
C GLU A 7 -14.78 4.21 -3.44
N ASN A 8 -15.66 4.07 -4.42
CA ASN A 8 -16.49 5.15 -4.98
C ASN A 8 -15.68 6.40 -5.38
N GLY A 9 -14.53 6.21 -6.03
CA GLY A 9 -13.65 7.30 -6.46
C GLY A 9 -12.83 7.96 -5.35
N LYS A 10 -12.96 7.51 -4.09
CA LYS A 10 -12.16 8.00 -2.95
C LYS A 10 -11.17 6.93 -2.49
N LEU A 11 -9.93 7.33 -2.26
CA LEU A 11 -8.91 6.48 -1.66
C LEU A 11 -9.09 6.48 -0.15
N ARG A 12 -9.39 5.31 0.42
CA ARG A 12 -9.49 5.12 1.86
C ARG A 12 -8.27 4.37 2.36
N PRO A 13 -7.53 4.90 3.36
CA PRO A 13 -6.40 4.20 3.95
C PRO A 13 -6.89 2.95 4.67
N THR A 14 -6.29 1.81 4.35
CA THR A 14 -6.76 0.48 4.79
C THR A 14 -5.80 -0.22 5.74
N GLY A 15 -4.60 0.33 5.91
CA GLY A 15 -3.62 -0.10 6.89
C GLY A 15 -2.20 -0.12 6.35
N ILE A 16 -1.29 -0.61 7.18
CA ILE A 16 0.13 -0.78 6.85
C ILE A 16 0.36 -2.27 6.57
N ILE A 17 0.98 -2.57 5.44
CA ILE A 17 1.51 -3.91 5.16
C ILE A 17 2.95 -3.99 5.65
N GLU A 18 3.19 -4.93 6.54
CA GLU A 18 4.51 -5.31 7.04
C GLU A 18 4.85 -6.76 6.67
N LEU A 19 3.84 -7.60 6.41
CA LEU A 19 3.99 -9.03 6.19
C LEU A 19 3.98 -9.40 4.70
N GLY A 20 4.81 -10.39 4.33
CA GLY A 20 4.88 -10.92 2.96
C GLY A 20 5.61 -10.03 1.95
N VAL A 21 6.19 -8.90 2.38
CA VAL A 21 6.96 -8.04 1.49
C VAL A 21 8.36 -8.64 1.29
N ASN A 22 8.54 -9.35 0.18
CA ASN A 22 9.84 -9.88 -0.23
C ASN A 22 10.87 -8.75 -0.46
N GLN A 23 12.15 -9.08 -0.37
CA GLN A 23 13.24 -8.12 -0.56
C GLN A 23 13.22 -7.49 -1.96
N GLU A 24 12.87 -8.27 -2.99
CA GLU A 24 12.71 -7.77 -4.36
C GLU A 24 11.59 -6.75 -4.46
N ALA A 25 10.44 -7.01 -3.83
CA ALA A 25 9.32 -6.06 -3.79
C ALA A 25 9.69 -4.76 -3.05
N LYS A 26 10.45 -4.86 -1.94
CA LYS A 26 11.02 -3.69 -1.25
C LYS A 26 11.95 -2.90 -2.17
N ASN A 27 12.82 -3.56 -2.92
CA ASN A 27 13.78 -2.91 -3.81
C ASN A 27 13.07 -2.21 -4.98
N ALA A 28 12.12 -2.90 -5.63
CA ALA A 28 11.31 -2.32 -6.71
C ALA A 28 10.53 -1.09 -6.21
N PHE A 29 9.86 -1.21 -5.05
CA PHE A 29 9.18 -0.06 -4.46
C PHE A 29 10.13 1.06 -4.09
N ASN A 30 11.32 0.77 -3.56
CA ASN A 30 12.30 1.81 -3.24
C ASN A 30 12.85 2.52 -4.48
N ALA A 31 12.93 1.83 -5.62
CA ALA A 31 13.30 2.44 -6.89
C ALA A 31 12.21 3.40 -7.38
N VAL A 32 10.94 3.01 -7.28
CA VAL A 32 9.81 3.80 -7.80
C VAL A 32 9.35 4.88 -6.83
N LYS A 33 9.49 4.71 -5.51
CA LYS A 33 8.93 5.63 -4.49
C LYS A 33 9.33 7.08 -4.71
N LYS A 34 10.57 7.33 -5.16
CA LYS A 34 11.09 8.69 -5.39
C LYS A 34 10.43 9.36 -6.59
N SER A 35 10.06 8.58 -7.60
CA SER A 35 9.43 9.07 -8.82
C SER A 35 7.93 9.35 -8.64
N ILE A 36 7.27 8.65 -7.72
CA ILE A 36 5.82 8.78 -7.47
C ILE A 36 5.51 9.56 -6.17
N ALA A 37 6.53 10.05 -5.47
CA ALA A 37 6.33 10.88 -4.28
C ALA A 37 5.88 12.28 -4.72
N TYR A 38 4.63 12.64 -4.41
CA TYR A 38 4.11 13.98 -4.70
C TYR A 38 4.22 14.93 -3.50
N LYS A 39 4.31 14.36 -2.28
CA LYS A 39 4.43 15.16 -1.05
C LYS A 39 5.22 14.39 0.00
N GLU A 40 6.22 15.05 0.55
CA GLU A 40 6.98 14.55 1.69
C GLU A 40 6.64 15.38 2.93
N ASP A 41 6.32 14.71 4.02
CA ASP A 41 6.13 15.30 5.35
C ASP A 41 7.13 14.67 6.32
N LYS A 42 7.41 15.31 7.46
CA LYS A 42 8.50 14.90 8.38
C LYS A 42 8.45 13.42 8.79
N ASN A 43 7.26 12.83 8.87
CA ASN A 43 7.07 11.44 9.27
C ASN A 43 6.45 10.56 8.17
N THR A 44 5.96 11.14 7.07
CA THR A 44 5.17 10.40 6.07
C THR A 44 5.44 10.91 4.66
N VAL A 45 5.79 9.99 3.76
CA VAL A 45 5.85 10.28 2.32
C VAL A 45 4.54 9.84 1.69
N TYR A 46 3.85 10.79 1.05
CA TYR A 46 2.64 10.55 0.29
C TYR A 46 3.02 10.23 -1.16
N LEU A 47 2.54 9.07 -1.60
CA LEU A 47 2.82 8.53 -2.92
C LEU A 47 1.57 8.59 -3.77
N GLU A 48 1.74 8.84 -5.06
CA GLU A 48 0.65 8.72 -6.01
C GLU A 48 0.19 7.25 -6.11
N PRO A 49 -1.13 7.01 -6.19
CA PRO A 49 -1.74 5.68 -6.23
C PRO A 49 -1.59 5.02 -7.61
N LEU A 50 -0.42 5.12 -8.23
CA LEU A 50 -0.13 4.55 -9.55
C LEU A 50 0.15 3.04 -9.48
N ILE A 51 0.63 2.57 -8.33
CA ILE A 51 0.96 1.15 -8.12
C ILE A 51 -0.24 0.44 -7.49
N LYS A 52 -0.76 -0.59 -8.17
CA LYS A 52 -1.74 -1.50 -7.60
C LYS A 52 -1.02 -2.75 -7.07
N ALA A 53 -1.55 -3.30 -5.98
CA ALA A 53 -1.02 -4.50 -5.38
C ALA A 53 -2.16 -5.41 -4.95
N LYS A 54 -1.95 -6.71 -5.13
CA LYS A 54 -2.83 -7.74 -4.62
C LYS A 54 -2.40 -8.09 -3.21
N ILE A 55 -3.37 -8.06 -2.31
CA ILE A 55 -3.16 -8.22 -0.87
C ILE A 55 -4.04 -9.36 -0.41
N LYS A 56 -3.45 -10.31 0.32
CA LYS A 56 -4.21 -11.35 1.03
C LYS A 56 -4.54 -10.82 2.42
N THR A 57 -5.81 -10.86 2.78
CA THR A 57 -6.28 -10.40 4.09
C THR A 57 -7.17 -11.47 4.70
N ARG A 58 -7.19 -11.55 6.04
CA ARG A 58 -8.05 -12.53 6.74
C ARG A 58 -9.50 -12.06 6.75
N ASN A 59 -9.74 -10.84 7.21
CA ASN A 59 -11.05 -10.21 7.25
C ASN A 59 -10.90 -8.69 7.14
N ARG A 60 -11.92 -8.05 6.58
CA ARG A 60 -12.12 -6.61 6.72
C ARG A 60 -12.79 -6.32 8.07
N THR A 61 -12.27 -5.34 8.80
CA THR A 61 -12.89 -4.88 10.05
C THR A 61 -14.12 -4.04 9.75
N LYS A 62 -15.05 -3.86 10.72
CA LYS A 62 -16.21 -2.95 10.58
C LYS A 62 -15.82 -1.51 10.24
N LYS A 63 -14.58 -1.10 10.56
CA LYS A 63 -14.01 0.23 10.24
C LYS A 63 -13.38 0.30 8.84
N GLY A 64 -13.45 -0.79 8.05
CA GLY A 64 -12.91 -0.85 6.70
C GLY A 64 -11.42 -1.19 6.60
N LEU A 65 -10.73 -1.35 7.74
CA LEU A 65 -9.30 -1.72 7.80
C LEU A 65 -9.09 -3.21 7.54
N LEU A 66 -7.93 -3.56 6.97
CA LEU A 66 -7.53 -4.93 6.71
C LEU A 66 -6.92 -5.57 7.95
N ARG A 67 -7.38 -6.76 8.34
CA ARG A 67 -6.77 -7.54 9.43
C ARG A 67 -5.69 -8.46 8.86
N SER A 68 -4.47 -8.30 9.37
CA SER A 68 -3.28 -9.06 8.96
C SER A 68 -3.09 -9.05 7.43
N PRO A 69 -2.93 -7.87 6.80
CA PRO A 69 -2.72 -7.80 5.36
C PRO A 69 -1.32 -8.33 5.01
N VAL A 70 -1.27 -9.23 4.04
CA VAL A 70 -0.05 -9.86 3.53
C VAL A 70 0.09 -9.48 2.07
N PHE A 71 1.24 -8.93 1.70
CA PHE A 71 1.56 -8.66 0.29
C PHE A 71 1.64 -9.97 -0.50
N VAL A 72 1.05 -10.00 -1.70
CA VAL A 72 1.12 -11.15 -2.60
C VAL A 72 1.93 -10.80 -3.83
N GLU A 73 1.46 -9.83 -4.61
CA GLU A 73 2.06 -9.46 -5.89
C GLU A 73 1.67 -8.02 -6.26
N TYR A 74 2.51 -7.35 -7.06
CA TYR A 74 2.14 -6.09 -7.70
C TYR A 74 1.28 -6.40 -8.93
N VAL A 75 0.25 -5.59 -9.15
CA VAL A 75 -0.60 -5.65 -10.34
C VAL A 75 -0.30 -4.37 -11.13
N LEU A 76 0.19 -4.50 -12.35
CA LEU A 76 0.37 -3.36 -13.26
C LEU A 76 -1.01 -2.92 -13.79
#